data_AF-A0A1H5TWU5-F1
#
_entry.id   AF-A0A1H5TWU5-F1
#
_cell.length_a   1.000
_cell.length_b   1.000
_cell.length_c   1.000
_cell.angle_alpha   90.00
_cell.angle_beta   90.00
_cell.angle_gamma   90.00
#
_symmetry.space_group_name_H-M   'P 1'
#
loop_
_entity.id
_entity.type
_entity.pdbx_description
1 polymer ?
#
loop_
_entity_poly.entity_id
_entity_poly.type
_entity_poly.pdbx_seq_one_letter_code
_entity_poly.pdbx_strand_id
1 'polypeptide(L)'
;MRKSPLNERSQGMFAMVQKYLKTLRRAIAFGYQEYTVGASLPYHACVSYTRKNCFALDGKDYRIDPALIKVSRGSLMPPEDAKAEKVAEGIMFSWRNNSHISSAKLWDRAFIVIHDLDNTTVEWVDLGNTREKGEHLLKLDPHYLNKSWHAYLAFSQENAYSKKRTFSDSLYLGVI
;
A
#
# COMPACT_ATOMS: atom_id res chain seq x y z
N MET A 1 29.75 19.85 17.76
CA MET A 1 29.49 18.52 18.35
C MET A 1 29.32 17.52 17.21
N ARG A 2 30.26 16.57 17.00
CA ARG A 2 30.10 15.51 15.98
C ARG A 2 28.94 14.60 16.39
N LYS A 3 28.03 14.31 15.47
CA LYS A 3 26.93 13.36 15.71
C LYS A 3 27.52 11.94 15.76
N SER A 4 26.93 11.06 16.57
CA SER A 4 27.35 9.66 16.60
C SER A 4 26.93 8.96 15.29
N PRO A 5 27.69 7.96 14.80
CA PRO A 5 27.38 7.25 13.55
C PRO A 5 25.98 6.62 13.53
N LEU A 6 25.48 6.18 14.70
CA LEU A 6 24.12 5.65 14.87
C LEU A 6 23.04 6.71 14.64
N ASN A 7 23.27 7.94 15.10
CA ASN A 7 22.33 9.05 14.94
C ASN A 7 22.28 9.53 13.48
N GLU A 8 23.42 9.59 12.78
CA GLU A 8 23.48 9.94 11.36
C GLU A 8 22.75 8.90 10.50
N ARG A 9 22.97 7.62 10.77
CA ARG A 9 22.27 6.52 10.10
C ARG A 9 20.76 6.57 10.30
N SER A 10 20.31 6.79 11.54
CA SER A 10 18.88 6.92 11.86
C SER A 10 18.21 8.09 11.12
N GLN A 11 18.92 9.22 10.98
CA GLN A 11 18.44 10.39 10.23
C GLN A 11 18.37 10.11 8.72
N GLY A 12 19.37 9.44 8.16
CA GLY A 12 19.37 9.02 6.75
C GLY A 12 18.20 8.09 6.40
N MET A 13 17.94 7.09 7.26
CA MET A 13 16.79 6.20 7.10
C MET A 13 15.46 6.95 7.15
N PHE A 14 15.32 7.91 8.07
CA PHE A 14 14.12 8.72 8.16
C PHE A 14 13.88 9.57 6.91
N ALA A 15 14.94 10.19 6.37
CA ALA A 15 14.85 10.98 5.15
C ALA A 15 14.42 10.13 3.94
N MET A 16 14.96 8.90 3.81
CA MET A 16 14.55 7.96 2.77
C MET A 16 13.07 7.59 2.88
N VAL A 17 12.59 7.26 4.09
CA VAL A 17 11.17 6.92 4.31
C VAL A 17 10.26 8.10 3.95
N GLN A 18 10.61 9.31 4.40
CA GLN A 18 9.82 10.50 4.10
C GLN A 18 9.78 10.78 2.59
N LYS A 19 10.91 10.66 1.89
CA LYS A 19 10.98 10.85 0.44
C LYS A 19 10.09 9.83 -0.28
N TYR A 20 10.17 8.56 0.12
CA TYR A 20 9.41 7.47 -0.49
C TYR A 20 7.90 7.65 -0.28
N LEU A 21 7.46 7.87 0.97
CA LEU A 21 6.04 7.89 1.31
C LEU A 21 5.33 9.19 0.94
N LYS A 22 6.08 10.27 0.66
CA LYS A 22 5.52 11.60 0.35
C LYS A 22 4.52 11.55 -0.80
N THR A 23 4.81 10.79 -1.86
CA THR A 23 3.94 10.65 -3.04
C THR A 23 2.70 9.82 -2.73
N LEU A 24 2.82 8.83 -1.83
CA LEU A 24 1.76 7.93 -1.41
C LEU A 24 0.83 8.53 -0.35
N ARG A 25 1.03 9.79 0.06
CA ARG A 25 0.37 10.38 1.23
C ARG A 25 -1.15 10.28 1.22
N ARG A 26 -1.79 10.46 0.06
CA ARG A 26 -3.27 10.37 -0.06
C ARG A 26 -3.77 8.94 0.07
N ALA A 27 -3.12 8.00 -0.61
CA ALA A 27 -3.43 6.58 -0.51
C ALA A 27 -3.22 6.07 0.94
N ILE A 28 -2.13 6.46 1.58
CA ILE A 28 -1.86 6.15 3.00
C ILE A 28 -2.92 6.74 3.92
N ALA A 29 -3.37 7.98 3.65
CA ALA A 29 -4.42 8.59 4.45
C ALA A 29 -5.73 7.78 4.43
N PHE A 30 -6.01 7.11 3.32
CA PHE A 30 -7.13 6.16 3.21
C PHE A 30 -6.82 4.82 3.89
N GLY A 31 -5.72 4.16 3.53
CA GLY A 31 -5.39 2.80 4.00
C GLY A 31 -4.97 2.67 5.47
N TYR A 32 -4.77 3.78 6.20
CA TYR A 32 -4.39 3.79 7.62
C TYR A 32 -5.44 4.46 8.52
N GLN A 33 -6.69 4.59 8.06
CA GLN A 33 -7.75 5.21 8.86
C GLN A 33 -7.98 4.52 10.22
N GLU A 34 -7.71 3.21 10.34
CA GLU A 34 -7.78 2.50 11.62
C GLU A 34 -6.68 2.87 12.62
N TYR A 35 -5.57 3.44 12.13
CA TYR A 35 -4.40 3.75 12.96
C TYR A 35 -4.37 5.21 13.43
N THR A 36 -5.51 5.89 13.38
CA THR A 36 -5.70 7.19 14.02
C THR A 36 -6.05 7.01 15.50
N VAL A 37 -5.04 6.68 16.30
CA VAL A 37 -5.18 6.59 17.77
C VAL A 37 -4.60 7.85 18.42
N GLY A 38 -5.45 8.59 19.14
CA GLY A 38 -5.05 9.85 19.78
C GLY A 38 -4.62 10.92 18.76
N ALA A 39 -3.41 11.45 18.92
CA ALA A 39 -2.85 12.48 18.03
C ALA A 39 -2.14 11.92 16.77
N SER A 40 -2.06 10.59 16.62
CA SER A 40 -1.35 9.98 15.49
C SER A 40 -2.16 10.10 14.20
N LEU A 41 -1.61 10.77 13.19
CA LEU A 41 -2.18 10.81 11.85
C LEU A 41 -1.83 9.54 11.05
N PRO A 42 -2.67 9.12 10.07
CA PRO A 42 -2.44 7.92 9.28
C PRO A 42 -1.02 7.86 8.66
N TYR A 43 -0.56 9.00 8.14
CA TYR A 43 0.77 9.12 7.55
C TYR A 43 1.90 8.86 8.55
N HIS A 44 1.77 9.32 9.79
CA HIS A 44 2.79 9.09 10.82
C HIS A 44 2.84 7.64 11.27
N ALA A 45 1.69 6.96 11.32
CA ALA A 45 1.63 5.53 11.58
C ALA A 45 2.35 4.73 10.48
N CYS A 46 2.15 5.06 9.21
CA CYS A 46 2.85 4.44 8.09
C CYS A 46 4.36 4.71 8.11
N VAL A 47 4.79 5.95 8.38
CA VAL A 47 6.22 6.30 8.54
C VAL A 47 6.87 5.47 9.66
N SER A 48 6.20 5.36 10.81
CA SER A 48 6.68 4.59 11.96
C SER A 48 6.82 3.10 11.62
N TYR A 49 5.82 2.51 10.97
CA TYR A 49 5.87 1.13 10.51
C TYR A 49 7.00 0.90 9.51
N THR A 50 7.10 1.76 8.50
CA THR A 50 8.10 1.63 7.42
C THR A 50 9.52 1.70 7.97
N ARG A 51 9.77 2.64 8.89
CA ARG A 51 11.09 2.80 9.50
C ARG A 51 11.54 1.57 10.30
N LYS A 52 10.59 0.86 10.91
CA LYS A 52 10.88 -0.30 11.75
C LYS A 52 11.01 -1.60 10.95
N ASN A 53 10.25 -1.75 9.87
CA ASN A 53 10.02 -3.06 9.25
C ASN A 53 10.45 -3.17 7.79
N CYS A 54 10.67 -2.06 7.06
CA CYS A 54 10.75 -2.10 5.60
C CYS A 54 12.16 -1.82 5.05
N PHE A 55 13.19 -2.04 5.85
CA PHE A 55 14.57 -1.86 5.44
C PHE A 55 15.25 -3.21 5.22
N ALA A 56 15.83 -3.39 4.04
CA ALA A 56 16.72 -4.49 3.70
C ALA A 56 18.18 -4.03 3.76
N LEU A 57 19.08 -4.99 4.03
CA LEU A 57 20.52 -4.77 3.94
C LEU A 57 20.97 -5.04 2.50
N ASP A 58 21.51 -4.02 1.84
CA ASP A 58 22.12 -4.11 0.52
C ASP A 58 23.62 -3.84 0.66
N GLY A 59 24.40 -4.90 0.86
CA GLY A 59 25.82 -4.81 1.21
C GLY A 59 26.03 -4.10 2.56
N LYS A 60 26.53 -2.85 2.53
CA LYS A 60 26.74 -2.01 3.72
C LYS A 60 25.65 -0.96 3.93
N ASP A 61 24.76 -0.77 2.95
CA ASP A 61 23.74 0.27 2.95
C ASP A 61 22.35 -0.29 3.26
N TYR A 62 21.50 0.53 3.88
CA TYR A 62 20.11 0.19 4.13
C TYR A 62 19.24 0.82 3.06
N ARG A 63 18.46 0.00 2.36
CA ARG A 63 17.50 0.46 1.36
C ARG A 63 16.09 0.06 1.77
N ILE A 64 15.13 0.88 1.36
CA ILE A 64 13.72 0.53 1.53
C ILE A 64 13.41 -0.61 0.56
N ASP A 65 12.82 -1.67 1.07
CA ASP A 65 12.29 -2.76 0.27
C ASP A 65 10.78 -2.53 0.02
N PRO A 66 10.37 -2.24 -1.23
CA PRO A 66 8.97 -2.05 -1.59
C PRO A 66 8.07 -3.23 -1.19
N ALA A 67 8.59 -4.45 -1.18
CA ALA A 67 7.81 -5.65 -0.84
C ALA A 67 7.38 -5.68 0.64
N LEU A 68 8.12 -5.00 1.50
CA LEU A 68 7.82 -4.92 2.92
C LEU A 68 6.88 -3.75 3.27
N ILE A 69 6.68 -2.81 2.35
CA ILE A 69 5.84 -1.64 2.59
C ILE A 69 4.37 -2.03 2.68
N LYS A 70 3.69 -1.40 3.63
CA LYS A 70 2.23 -1.48 3.77
C LYS A 70 1.61 -0.13 3.45
N VAL A 71 0.90 -0.03 2.33
CA VAL A 71 0.09 1.16 1.95
C VAL A 71 -1.28 1.15 2.64
N SER A 72 -1.70 -0.03 3.10
CA SER A 72 -2.88 -0.26 3.92
C SER A 72 -2.50 -1.12 5.11
N ARG A 73 -3.11 -0.87 6.27
CA ARG A 73 -2.99 -1.74 7.44
C ARG A 73 -4.30 -1.87 8.17
N GLY A 74 -4.56 -3.08 8.67
CA GLY A 74 -5.73 -3.36 9.49
C GLY A 74 -5.92 -4.85 9.75
N SER A 75 -7.10 -5.21 10.25
CA SER A 75 -7.42 -6.55 10.74
C SER A 75 -8.26 -7.40 9.78
N LEU A 76 -8.71 -6.83 8.66
CA LEU A 76 -9.50 -7.54 7.65
C LEU A 76 -8.63 -8.58 6.93
N MET A 77 -9.24 -9.68 6.49
CA MET A 77 -8.55 -10.71 5.72
C MET A 77 -7.89 -10.09 4.46
N PRO A 78 -6.57 -10.24 4.27
CA PRO A 78 -5.87 -9.71 3.12
C PRO A 78 -6.25 -10.43 1.82
N PRO A 79 -5.86 -9.86 0.67
CA PRO A 79 -5.92 -10.57 -0.61
C PRO A 79 -5.14 -11.87 -0.59
N GLU A 80 -5.67 -12.86 -1.31
CA GLU A 80 -5.10 -14.20 -1.41
C GLU A 80 -5.04 -14.61 -2.88
N ASP A 81 -3.98 -15.32 -3.25
CA ASP A 81 -3.61 -15.65 -4.64
C ASP A 81 -3.74 -14.46 -5.60
N ALA A 82 -3.47 -13.26 -5.08
CA ALA A 82 -3.64 -12.03 -5.83
C ALA A 82 -2.49 -11.79 -6.81
N LYS A 83 -2.82 -11.20 -7.95
CA LYS A 83 -1.89 -10.89 -9.03
C LYS A 83 -2.23 -9.54 -9.66
N ALA A 84 -1.22 -8.93 -10.29
CA ALA A 84 -1.40 -7.77 -11.13
C ALA A 84 -0.72 -8.06 -12.48
N GLU A 85 -1.40 -7.74 -13.58
CA GLU A 85 -0.92 -8.02 -14.94
C GLU A 85 -1.21 -6.82 -15.83
N LYS A 86 -0.21 -6.38 -16.60
CA LYS A 86 -0.40 -5.32 -17.60
C LYS A 86 -1.27 -5.82 -18.75
N VAL A 87 -2.27 -5.04 -19.11
CA VAL A 87 -3.16 -5.25 -20.24
C VAL A 87 -3.22 -3.99 -21.10
N ALA A 88 -3.81 -4.08 -22.30
CA ALA A 88 -3.83 -2.97 -23.24
C ALA A 88 -4.42 -1.66 -22.67
N GLU A 89 -5.38 -1.78 -21.75
CA GLU A 89 -6.11 -0.65 -21.17
C GLU A 89 -5.54 -0.15 -19.82
N GLY A 90 -4.56 -0.86 -19.25
CA GLY A 90 -4.04 -0.56 -17.92
C GLY A 90 -3.48 -1.78 -17.19
N ILE A 91 -3.83 -1.96 -15.92
CA ILE A 91 -3.37 -3.07 -15.08
C ILE A 91 -4.58 -3.83 -14.53
N MET A 92 -4.66 -5.12 -14.85
CA MET A 92 -5.66 -6.02 -14.30
C MET A 92 -5.18 -6.59 -12.97
N PHE A 93 -5.94 -6.34 -11.91
CA PHE A 93 -5.75 -6.97 -10.61
C PHE A 93 -6.73 -8.13 -10.49
N SER A 94 -6.26 -9.29 -10.04
CA SER A 94 -7.10 -10.45 -9.75
C SER A 94 -6.76 -11.04 -8.38
N TRP A 95 -7.72 -11.75 -7.77
CA TRP A 95 -7.56 -12.38 -6.46
C TRP A 95 -8.55 -13.52 -6.26
N ARG A 96 -8.23 -14.44 -5.35
CA ARG A 96 -9.15 -15.48 -4.89
C ARG A 96 -10.23 -14.87 -4.00
N ASN A 97 -11.50 -15.19 -4.26
CA ASN A 97 -12.58 -14.82 -3.36
C ASN A 97 -12.47 -15.63 -2.05
N ASN A 98 -11.99 -14.97 -1.01
CA ASN A 98 -11.88 -15.49 0.35
C ASN A 98 -12.84 -14.81 1.34
N SER A 99 -13.97 -14.28 0.84
CA SER A 99 -15.00 -13.60 1.64
C SER A 99 -15.67 -14.47 2.70
N HIS A 100 -15.44 -15.78 2.70
CA HIS A 100 -15.96 -16.74 3.67
C HIS A 100 -15.03 -16.96 4.86
N ILE A 101 -13.87 -16.27 4.89
CA ILE A 101 -12.84 -16.41 5.92
C ILE A 101 -12.91 -15.23 6.90
N SER A 102 -13.04 -15.54 8.19
CA SER A 102 -13.00 -14.56 9.28
C SER A 102 -14.03 -13.43 9.10
N SER A 103 -13.61 -12.17 9.24
CA SER A 103 -14.44 -10.98 9.12
C SER A 103 -14.70 -10.54 7.68
N ALA A 104 -14.07 -11.16 6.69
CA ALA A 104 -14.18 -10.78 5.28
C ALA A 104 -15.64 -10.82 4.78
N LYS A 105 -15.98 -9.92 3.84
CA LYS A 105 -17.30 -9.87 3.22
C LYS A 105 -17.19 -9.84 1.69
N LEU A 106 -18.25 -10.32 1.05
CA LEU A 106 -18.38 -10.34 -0.41
C LEU A 106 -18.29 -8.92 -1.00
N TRP A 107 -18.85 -7.94 -0.29
CA TRP A 107 -18.92 -6.54 -0.68
C TRP A 107 -17.73 -5.70 -0.19
N ASP A 108 -16.69 -6.30 0.42
CA ASP A 108 -15.44 -5.58 0.69
C ASP A 108 -14.91 -4.98 -0.60
N ARG A 109 -14.39 -3.76 -0.56
CA ARG A 109 -13.94 -3.02 -1.74
C ARG A 109 -12.43 -3.16 -1.88
N ALA A 110 -11.96 -3.49 -3.08
CA ALA A 110 -10.54 -3.49 -3.40
C ALA A 110 -9.96 -2.08 -3.23
N PHE A 111 -8.86 -1.97 -2.50
CA PHE A 111 -8.03 -0.77 -2.39
C PHE A 111 -6.71 -1.05 -3.10
N ILE A 112 -6.46 -0.33 -4.20
CA ILE A 112 -5.32 -0.57 -5.10
C ILE A 112 -4.42 0.66 -5.10
N VAL A 113 -3.11 0.43 -5.05
CA VAL A 113 -2.11 1.49 -5.20
C VAL A 113 -1.04 0.99 -6.16
N ILE A 114 -0.74 1.76 -7.19
CA ILE A 114 0.45 1.60 -8.00
C ILE A 114 1.31 2.83 -7.90
N HIS A 115 2.63 2.66 -7.89
CA HIS A 115 3.52 3.81 -7.98
C HIS A 115 4.84 3.49 -8.67
N ASP A 116 5.41 4.53 -9.26
CA ASP A 116 6.70 4.54 -9.93
C ASP A 116 7.71 5.23 -9.01
N LEU A 117 8.76 4.50 -8.63
CA LEU A 117 9.81 5.00 -7.73
C LEU A 117 10.66 6.10 -8.36
N ASP A 118 10.89 6.01 -9.67
CA ASP A 118 11.80 6.88 -10.38
C ASP A 118 11.12 8.21 -10.69
N ASN A 119 9.86 8.16 -11.11
CA ASN A 119 9.11 9.34 -11.56
C ASN A 119 8.16 9.90 -10.51
N THR A 120 8.15 9.38 -9.29
CA THR A 120 7.28 9.85 -8.19
C THR A 120 5.78 9.86 -8.52
N THR A 121 5.38 9.10 -9.54
CA THR A 121 4.00 9.03 -10.02
C THR A 121 3.24 7.97 -9.24
N VAL A 122 1.98 8.24 -8.88
CA VAL A 122 1.11 7.30 -8.15
C VAL A 122 -0.27 7.33 -8.77
N GLU A 123 -0.87 6.15 -8.92
CA GLU A 123 -2.28 5.99 -9.23
C GLU A 123 -2.90 5.05 -8.19
N TRP A 124 -4.15 5.30 -7.79
CA TRP A 124 -4.78 4.52 -6.74
C TRP A 124 -6.30 4.55 -6.86
N VAL A 125 -6.92 3.49 -6.33
CA VAL A 125 -8.38 3.32 -6.29
C VAL A 125 -8.75 2.97 -4.87
N ASP A 126 -9.55 3.82 -4.23
CA ASP A 126 -10.04 3.65 -2.86
C ASP A 126 -11.18 2.63 -2.75
N LEU A 127 -12.11 2.65 -3.71
CA LEU A 127 -13.31 1.84 -3.73
C LEU A 127 -13.44 1.06 -5.04
N GLY A 128 -12.50 0.15 -5.30
CA GLY A 128 -12.50 -0.74 -6.45
C GLY A 128 -13.61 -1.78 -6.40
N ASN A 129 -13.56 -2.78 -7.28
CA ASN A 129 -14.60 -3.81 -7.34
C ASN A 129 -14.74 -4.56 -6.00
N THR A 130 -15.90 -5.20 -5.82
CA THR A 130 -16.18 -6.00 -4.64
C THR A 130 -15.30 -7.26 -4.62
N ARG A 131 -14.94 -7.74 -3.43
CA ARG A 131 -14.11 -8.94 -3.23
C ARG A 131 -14.67 -10.15 -3.97
N GLU A 132 -16.00 -10.29 -4.04
CA GLU A 132 -16.65 -11.37 -4.77
C GLU A 132 -16.43 -11.35 -6.30
N LYS A 133 -16.12 -10.19 -6.88
CA LYS A 133 -15.84 -10.08 -8.32
C LYS A 133 -14.53 -10.75 -8.70
N GLY A 134 -13.58 -10.86 -7.77
CA GLY A 134 -12.30 -11.52 -8.01
C GLY A 134 -11.32 -10.71 -8.85
N GLU A 135 -11.70 -9.54 -9.37
CA GLU A 135 -10.85 -8.72 -10.23
C GLU A 135 -11.24 -7.23 -10.27
N HIS A 136 -10.27 -6.39 -10.66
CA HIS A 136 -10.47 -4.98 -10.95
C HIS A 136 -9.46 -4.49 -11.99
N LEU A 137 -9.97 -3.85 -13.05
CA LEU A 137 -9.15 -3.18 -14.05
C LEU A 137 -8.87 -1.74 -13.64
N LEU A 138 -7.62 -1.44 -13.31
CA LEU A 138 -7.13 -0.08 -13.16
C LEU A 138 -6.77 0.47 -14.55
N LYS A 139 -7.64 1.30 -15.12
CA LYS A 139 -7.37 1.96 -16.39
C LYS A 139 -6.27 3.01 -16.23
N LEU A 140 -5.32 3.02 -17.17
CA LEU A 140 -4.23 3.99 -17.19
C LEU A 140 -4.28 4.81 -18.46
N ASP A 141 -3.83 6.06 -18.37
CA ASP A 141 -3.57 6.86 -19.56
C ASP A 141 -2.51 6.16 -20.44
N PRO A 142 -2.64 6.18 -21.78
CA PRO A 142 -1.65 5.59 -22.68
C PRO A 142 -0.20 6.03 -22.42
N HIS A 143 0.01 7.26 -21.94
CA HIS A 143 1.33 7.77 -21.55
C HIS A 143 1.99 6.96 -20.41
N TYR A 144 1.20 6.26 -19.59
CA TYR A 144 1.64 5.52 -18.42
C TYR A 144 1.79 4.01 -18.62
N LEU A 145 1.31 3.47 -19.75
CA LEU A 145 1.32 2.02 -20.02
C LEU A 145 2.73 1.43 -20.11
N ASN A 146 3.69 2.20 -20.60
CA ASN A 146 5.08 1.75 -20.79
C ASN A 146 5.95 1.87 -19.53
N LYS A 147 5.42 2.41 -18.43
CA LYS A 147 6.16 2.59 -17.17
C LYS A 147 6.12 1.33 -16.31
N SER A 148 7.14 1.13 -15.48
CA SER A 148 7.16 0.06 -14.48
C SER A 148 6.47 0.51 -13.19
N TRP A 149 5.61 -0.33 -12.65
CA TRP A 149 4.79 0.01 -11.48
C TRP A 149 4.98 -0.99 -10.36
N HIS A 150 5.30 -0.50 -9.16
CA HIS A 150 5.14 -1.29 -7.95
C HIS A 150 3.65 -1.34 -7.59
N ALA A 151 3.08 -2.54 -7.50
CA ALA A 151 1.66 -2.74 -7.30
C ALA A 151 1.33 -3.28 -5.90
N TYR A 152 0.28 -2.72 -5.30
CA TYR A 152 -0.25 -3.13 -4.00
C TYR A 152 -1.76 -3.30 -4.07
N LEU A 153 -2.27 -4.33 -3.37
CA LEU A 153 -3.70 -4.59 -3.22
C LEU A 153 -4.03 -4.79 -1.74
N ALA A 154 -5.14 -4.24 -1.30
CA ALA A 154 -5.76 -4.46 0.00
C ALA A 154 -7.27 -4.48 -0.13
N PHE A 155 -7.98 -4.74 0.96
CA PHE A 155 -9.42 -4.58 1.05
C PHE A 155 -9.82 -3.56 2.10
N SER A 156 -10.95 -2.90 1.86
CA SER A 156 -11.64 -2.07 2.84
C SER A 156 -13.10 -2.51 3.01
N GLN A 157 -13.58 -2.45 4.24
CA GLN A 157 -14.94 -2.77 4.63
C GLN A 157 -15.52 -1.59 5.38
N GLU A 158 -16.66 -1.05 4.92
CA GLU A 158 -17.38 0.01 5.64
C GLU A 158 -18.46 -0.59 6.54
N ASN A 159 -18.50 -0.14 7.79
CA ASN A 159 -19.61 -0.44 8.68
C ASN A 159 -20.83 0.43 8.29
N ALA A 160 -21.95 -0.21 7.95
CA ALA A 160 -23.14 0.48 7.44
C ALA A 160 -23.69 1.56 8.39
N TYR A 161 -23.55 1.38 9.71
CA TYR A 161 -24.09 2.28 10.72
C TYR A 161 -23.10 3.38 11.12
N SER A 162 -21.91 2.99 11.57
CA SER A 162 -20.92 3.95 12.08
C SER A 162 -20.13 4.66 10.99
N LYS A 163 -20.21 4.19 9.73
CA LYS A 163 -19.42 4.66 8.59
C LYS A 163 -17.91 4.53 8.77
N LYS A 164 -17.46 3.87 9.85
CA LYS A 164 -16.06 3.52 10.07
C LYS A 164 -15.64 2.44 9.10
N ARG A 165 -14.40 2.52 8.65
CA ARG A 165 -13.79 1.55 7.75
C ARG A 165 -12.79 0.69 8.49
N THR A 166 -12.79 -0.59 8.13
CA THR A 166 -11.79 -1.59 8.51
C THR A 166 -11.04 -1.98 7.24
N PHE A 167 -9.75 -2.25 7.35
CA PHE A 167 -8.85 -2.47 6.24
C PHE A 167 -8.10 -3.78 6.44
N SER A 168 -7.59 -4.35 5.35
CA SER A 168 -6.57 -5.39 5.44
C SER A 168 -5.18 -4.77 5.38
N ASP A 169 -4.18 -5.51 5.84
CA ASP A 169 -2.81 -5.26 5.40
C ASP A 169 -2.75 -5.37 3.86
N SER A 170 -2.00 -4.46 3.23
CA SER A 170 -1.76 -4.54 1.78
C SER A 170 -0.79 -5.66 1.43
N LEU A 171 -1.05 -6.34 0.32
CA LEU A 171 -0.15 -7.29 -0.32
C LEU A 171 0.59 -6.60 -1.46
N TYR A 172 1.91 -6.76 -1.51
CA TYR A 172 2.73 -6.32 -2.64
C TYR A 172 2.67 -7.39 -3.74
N LEU A 173 2.40 -6.98 -4.97
CA LEU A 173 2.18 -7.87 -6.12
C LEU A 173 3.35 -7.87 -7.11
N GLY A 174 4.45 -7.19 -6.79
CA GLY A 174 5.61 -7.09 -7.65
C GLY A 174 5.66 -5.82 -8.48
N VAL A 175 6.63 -5.80 -9.40
CA VAL A 175 6.77 -4.77 -10.43
C VAL A 175 6.07 -5.27 -11.68
N ILE A 176 5.14 -4.46 -12.21
CA ILE A 176 4.37 -4.74 -13.43
C ILE A 176 4.81 -3.79 -14.54
#